data_AF-A0A932SUD1-F1
#
_entry.id   AF-A0A932SUD1-F1
#
_cell.length_a   1.000
_cell.length_b   1.000
_cell.length_c   1.000
_cell.angle_alpha   90.00
_cell.angle_beta   90.00
_cell.angle_gamma   90.00
#
_symmetry.space_group_name_H-M   'P 1'
#
loop_
_entity.id
_entity.type
_entity.pdbx_description
1 polymer ?
#
loop_
_entity_poly.entity_id
_entity_poly.type
_entity_poly.pdbx_seq_one_letter_code
_entity_poly.pdbx_strand_id
1 'polypeptide(L)'
;MNFRWMLVMGVGISICGVSKMAWCGEPSRNAVPPAGGITSTFSIVAVDPETGVCGAAVASKYPAVGKVVPYVRGGVGAFCTQHWHNPKYGNQALDLLAAGKPPEEVLTELLRDDPQREQRQLGIIDAKGRAANRNPSGAEKASEYWGAMSGKFYACQGNTLAGPEVITAMARAYEKTAGSVADRLMAALVAGDRAGGDHRGRLAAGIRVAHPDHPGNWFELDVDDSSDAVEELARKYAAVEHAAKGTGATSRKVENESNRVRLIFDTDMGNDIDDALALGVIHGLQSRGECELLAVTLSKDNEFAAPYVDLVNTFYGRPEIPVGVGRNGKTPEDSKYIRLPAEAKDEQGRQRYPHRLKSGKDAPEAVGLLRKVLAAQPDGSVVMVVVGFSTNLARLIESRADEHSKLPGQDLIARKCRLLSMMGGMFSPQKREKEYNVYTDLAAAKKVFAEWPTPVVASGFEIGQAIKYPATSIVYDFRYVAHHPLREAYELYQKMPYDRETWDLTSVLYAVRPNQGYFGLSQPGKIEVDNHEITQFKPAEGGPHRHLTVTPEQIVRVREALVQLASQPPGP
;
A
#
# COMPACT_ATOMS: atom_id res chain seq x y z
N MET A 1 34.96 55.98 -27.17
CA MET A 1 34.40 56.78 -28.28
C MET A 1 32.95 57.10 -27.91
N ASN A 2 32.64 58.40 -27.76
CA ASN A 2 31.35 59.06 -27.47
C ASN A 2 30.70 58.79 -26.09
N PHE A 3 30.86 59.62 -25.03
CA PHE A 3 30.21 60.94 -24.70
C PHE A 3 28.66 60.90 -24.76
N ARG A 4 27.81 61.50 -23.91
CA ARG A 4 27.80 62.43 -22.73
C ARG A 4 26.30 62.61 -22.38
N TRP A 5 25.78 62.79 -21.16
CA TRP A 5 25.61 64.03 -20.35
C TRP A 5 24.84 63.63 -19.05
N MET A 6 25.21 64.00 -17.80
CA MET A 6 25.08 65.31 -17.09
C MET A 6 23.64 65.85 -17.08
N LEU A 7 23.04 66.45 -16.05
CA LEU A 7 23.33 66.90 -14.66
C LEU A 7 21.95 67.53 -14.22
N VAL A 8 21.48 67.59 -12.98
CA VAL A 8 21.64 68.69 -11.99
C VAL A 8 20.60 68.52 -10.87
N MET A 9 21.05 68.89 -9.66
CA MET A 9 20.39 68.98 -8.35
C MET A 9 19.12 69.87 -8.26
N GLY A 10 18.34 69.63 -7.20
CA GLY A 10 17.46 70.62 -6.58
C GLY A 10 17.21 70.28 -5.11
N VAL A 11 17.79 71.07 -4.20
CA VAL A 11 17.67 71.00 -2.73
C VAL A 11 16.44 71.80 -2.28
N GLY A 12 15.71 71.32 -1.26
CA GLY A 12 14.69 72.08 -0.55
C GLY A 12 14.33 71.44 0.80
N ILE A 13 14.45 72.23 1.87
CA ILE A 13 14.48 71.85 3.29
C ILE A 13 13.15 72.22 3.99
N SER A 14 12.77 71.43 5.00
CA SER A 14 12.16 71.80 6.29
C SER A 14 10.64 71.74 6.60
N ILE A 15 10.39 71.06 7.73
CA ILE A 15 9.57 71.38 8.93
C ILE A 15 8.21 70.67 9.15
N CYS A 16 8.25 69.89 10.25
CA CYS A 16 7.27 69.48 11.28
C CYS A 16 5.77 69.82 11.18
N GLY A 17 4.95 68.86 11.63
CA GLY A 17 3.63 69.13 12.21
C GLY A 17 2.78 67.88 12.43
N VAL A 18 2.77 67.37 13.67
CA VAL A 18 1.96 66.22 14.14
C VAL A 18 0.50 66.64 14.37
N SER A 19 -0.48 65.79 14.03
CA SER A 19 -1.76 65.69 14.76
C SER A 19 -2.50 64.36 14.52
N LYS A 20 -3.06 63.86 15.64
CA LYS A 20 -3.80 62.62 15.97
C LYS A 20 -5.02 62.36 15.06
N MET A 21 -5.25 61.13 14.58
CA MET A 21 -5.93 59.98 15.21
C MET A 21 -7.47 60.02 15.09
N ALA A 22 -8.04 59.14 14.26
CA ALA A 22 -9.34 58.51 14.49
C ALA A 22 -9.43 57.22 13.65
N TRP A 23 -9.71 56.13 14.36
CA TRP A 23 -9.77 54.75 13.92
C TRP A 23 -11.22 54.38 13.60
N CYS A 24 -11.47 53.82 12.42
CA CYS A 24 -12.64 52.96 12.14
C CYS A 24 -12.36 52.20 10.83
N GLY A 25 -12.20 50.88 10.94
CA GLY A 25 -12.05 49.99 9.79
C GLY A 25 -12.23 48.54 10.22
N GLU A 26 -13.35 47.95 9.80
CA GLU A 26 -13.79 46.57 10.02
C GLU A 26 -12.75 45.50 9.61
N PRO A 27 -12.84 44.27 10.16
CA PRO A 27 -11.89 43.20 9.85
C PRO A 27 -12.05 42.75 8.39
N SER A 28 -10.96 42.86 7.62
CA SER A 28 -10.90 42.40 6.24
C SER A 28 -11.04 40.88 6.17
N ARG A 29 -12.25 40.42 5.86
CA ARG A 29 -12.46 39.14 5.19
C ARG A 29 -11.95 39.29 3.75
N ASN A 30 -11.03 38.40 3.37
CA ASN A 30 -10.53 38.08 2.03
C ASN A 30 -9.00 38.24 1.90
N ALA A 31 -8.26 37.28 2.46
CA ALA A 31 -6.97 36.92 1.90
C ALA A 31 -7.21 35.89 0.79
N VAL A 32 -7.16 36.33 -0.46
CA VAL A 32 -7.03 35.43 -1.62
C VAL A 32 -5.62 34.85 -1.57
N PRO A 33 -5.42 33.52 -1.58
CA PRO A 33 -4.08 32.94 -1.59
C PRO A 33 -3.35 33.33 -2.89
N PRO A 34 -2.02 33.55 -2.86
CA PRO A 34 -1.27 33.92 -4.05
C PRO A 34 -1.38 32.82 -5.10
N ALA A 35 -1.49 33.24 -6.37
CA ALA A 35 -1.48 32.36 -7.52
C ALA A 35 -0.16 31.56 -7.59
N GLY A 36 -0.26 30.23 -7.70
CA GLY A 36 0.74 29.40 -8.38
C GLY A 36 2.03 29.04 -7.66
N GLY A 37 2.07 28.98 -6.32
CA GLY A 37 3.21 28.44 -5.58
C GLY A 37 3.02 26.95 -5.21
N ILE A 38 4.04 26.13 -5.40
CA ILE A 38 4.09 24.74 -4.90
C ILE A 38 3.88 24.74 -3.40
N THR A 39 2.94 23.92 -2.90
CA THR A 39 2.56 23.81 -1.49
C THR A 39 3.02 22.46 -0.93
N SER A 40 4.15 22.43 -0.20
CA SER A 40 4.64 21.27 0.56
C SER A 40 3.82 21.01 1.81
N THR A 41 3.62 19.76 2.20
CA THR A 41 2.88 19.38 3.42
C THR A 41 3.19 17.93 3.77
N PHE A 42 3.35 17.62 5.06
CA PHE A 42 3.27 16.24 5.55
C PHE A 42 2.18 16.12 6.61
N SER A 43 1.44 15.02 6.58
CA SER A 43 0.33 14.77 7.49
C SER A 43 0.12 13.29 7.75
N ILE A 44 -0.62 13.01 8.81
CA ILE A 44 -1.03 11.66 9.23
C ILE A 44 -2.49 11.69 9.67
N VAL A 45 -3.23 10.66 9.29
CA VAL A 45 -4.58 10.36 9.77
C VAL A 45 -4.57 9.03 10.51
N ALA A 46 -5.33 8.92 11.58
CA ALA A 46 -5.38 7.72 12.41
C ALA A 46 -6.74 7.52 13.05
N VAL A 47 -7.02 6.27 13.43
CA VAL A 47 -8.20 5.91 14.21
C VAL A 47 -7.83 4.86 15.26
N ASP A 48 -8.60 4.84 16.34
CA ASP A 48 -8.75 3.70 17.20
C ASP A 48 -10.14 3.08 16.93
N PRO A 49 -10.22 1.93 16.23
CA PRO A 49 -11.49 1.30 15.90
C PRO A 49 -12.30 0.83 17.12
N GLU A 50 -11.69 0.75 18.30
CA GLU A 50 -12.34 0.25 19.52
C GLU A 50 -13.15 1.35 20.20
N THR A 51 -12.54 2.52 20.32
CA THR A 51 -13.15 3.69 20.95
C THR A 51 -13.88 4.57 19.93
N GLY A 52 -13.61 4.38 18.63
CA GLY A 52 -14.12 5.24 17.57
C GLY A 52 -13.45 6.62 17.52
N VAL A 53 -12.40 6.84 18.34
CA VAL A 53 -11.61 8.09 18.33
C VAL A 53 -10.79 8.14 17.06
N CYS A 54 -10.83 9.26 16.35
CA CYS A 54 -10.01 9.50 15.17
C CYS A 54 -9.27 10.84 15.28
N GLY A 55 -8.19 10.99 14.52
CA GLY A 55 -7.45 12.23 14.51
C GLY A 55 -6.58 12.40 13.28
N ALA A 56 -6.13 13.63 13.08
CA ALA A 56 -5.21 14.00 12.03
C ALA A 56 -4.22 15.05 12.53
N ALA A 57 -2.98 14.98 12.07
CA ALA A 57 -1.93 15.96 12.36
C ALA A 57 -1.19 16.35 11.09
N VAL A 58 -0.73 17.60 11.00
CA VAL A 58 -0.14 18.18 9.79
C VAL A 58 0.91 19.25 10.12
N ALA A 59 1.92 19.40 9.26
CA ALA A 59 2.84 20.54 9.27
C ALA A 59 3.26 20.96 7.85
N SER A 60 3.60 22.24 7.70
CA SER A 60 3.97 22.85 6.41
C SER A 60 4.63 24.23 6.58
N LYS A 61 5.44 24.65 5.59
CA LYS A 61 5.77 26.05 5.26
C LYS A 61 4.58 26.75 4.56
N TYR A 62 3.38 26.62 5.12
CA TYR A 62 2.16 27.26 4.63
C TYR A 62 1.32 27.71 5.84
N PRO A 63 0.83 28.95 5.88
CA PRO A 63 0.11 29.48 7.04
C PRO A 63 -1.20 28.72 7.28
N ALA A 64 -1.64 28.63 8.53
CA ALA A 64 -2.93 28.04 8.90
C ALA A 64 -3.13 26.57 8.48
N VAL A 65 -2.05 25.82 8.23
CA VAL A 65 -2.14 24.45 7.69
C VAL A 65 -2.96 23.53 8.60
N GLY A 66 -2.84 23.69 9.92
CA GLY A 66 -3.61 22.94 10.92
C GLY A 66 -5.12 23.17 10.84
N LYS A 67 -5.54 24.29 10.24
CA LYS A 67 -6.96 24.64 10.10
C LYS A 67 -7.59 24.13 8.81
N VAL A 68 -6.79 23.99 7.74
CA VAL A 68 -7.29 23.77 6.38
C VAL A 68 -7.11 22.35 5.86
N VAL A 69 -6.07 21.64 6.28
CA VAL A 69 -5.77 20.28 5.78
C VAL A 69 -6.54 19.16 6.51
N PRO A 70 -6.59 19.11 7.85
CA PRO A 70 -7.16 17.97 8.56
C PRO A 70 -8.67 18.07 8.77
N TYR A 71 -9.41 17.01 8.41
CA TYR A 71 -10.83 16.84 8.67
C TYR A 71 -11.05 15.58 9.49
N VAL A 72 -11.83 15.67 10.56
CA VAL A 72 -12.09 14.56 11.50
C VAL A 72 -13.57 14.51 11.86
N ARG A 73 -14.10 13.31 12.06
CA ARG A 73 -15.46 13.08 12.60
C ARG A 73 -15.47 11.80 13.42
N GLY A 74 -15.79 11.94 14.71
CA GLY A 74 -15.81 10.83 15.67
C GLY A 74 -16.72 9.70 15.21
N GLY A 75 -16.26 8.46 15.34
CA GLY A 75 -16.99 7.27 14.88
C GLY A 75 -17.09 7.12 13.36
N VAL A 76 -16.51 8.04 12.57
CA VAL A 76 -16.56 8.01 11.09
C VAL A 76 -15.17 7.87 10.47
N GLY A 77 -14.22 8.72 10.86
CA GLY A 77 -12.86 8.67 10.31
C GLY A 77 -12.15 10.02 10.23
N ALA A 78 -11.04 10.05 9.50
CA ALA A 78 -10.20 11.22 9.30
C ALA A 78 -9.70 11.32 7.85
N PHE A 79 -9.51 12.56 7.38
CA PHE A 79 -9.13 12.87 6.01
C PHE A 79 -8.19 14.08 5.94
N CYS A 80 -7.17 14.00 5.09
CA CYS A 80 -6.29 15.09 4.74
C CYS A 80 -6.29 15.29 3.22
N THR A 81 -6.51 16.53 2.77
CA THR A 81 -6.31 16.97 1.39
C THR A 81 -5.17 17.99 1.31
N GLN A 82 -4.14 17.69 0.54
CA GLN A 82 -2.92 18.49 0.40
C GLN A 82 -2.36 18.40 -1.02
N HIS A 83 -1.32 19.19 -1.33
CA HIS A 83 -0.77 19.41 -2.68
C HIS A 83 -1.86 19.77 -3.70
N TRP A 84 -1.99 21.06 -4.04
CA TRP A 84 -3.19 21.57 -4.68
C TRP A 84 -4.44 21.18 -3.88
N HIS A 85 -4.50 21.61 -2.62
CA HIS A 85 -5.61 21.36 -1.70
C HIS A 85 -6.98 21.74 -2.32
N ASN A 86 -8.01 20.93 -2.04
CA ASN A 86 -9.40 21.22 -2.43
C ASN A 86 -10.33 21.18 -1.20
N PRO A 87 -10.77 22.34 -0.66
CA PRO A 87 -11.55 22.38 0.57
C PRO A 87 -12.92 21.72 0.44
N LYS A 88 -13.46 21.59 -0.78
CA LYS A 88 -14.76 20.95 -1.01
C LYS A 88 -14.75 19.47 -0.63
N TYR A 89 -13.58 18.83 -0.67
CA TYR A 89 -13.44 17.40 -0.37
C TYR A 89 -13.53 17.07 1.11
N GLY A 90 -13.24 18.01 2.01
CA GLY A 90 -13.13 17.74 3.44
C GLY A 90 -14.33 17.02 4.04
N ASN A 91 -15.47 17.72 4.10
CA ASN A 91 -16.71 17.14 4.63
C ASN A 91 -17.30 16.08 3.70
N GLN A 92 -17.17 16.24 2.39
CA GLN A 92 -17.65 15.25 1.41
C GLN A 92 -17.00 13.88 1.63
N ALA A 93 -15.69 13.82 1.89
CA ALA A 93 -14.99 12.57 2.19
C ALA A 93 -15.57 11.90 3.44
N LEU A 94 -15.79 12.67 4.51
CA LEU A 94 -16.35 12.17 5.77
C LEU A 94 -17.81 11.73 5.60
N ASP A 95 -18.60 12.39 4.75
CA ASP A 95 -19.98 11.98 4.44
C ASP A 95 -20.01 10.66 3.68
N LEU A 96 -19.10 10.45 2.72
CA LEU A 96 -18.98 9.19 2.00
C LEU A 96 -18.51 8.05 2.93
N LEU A 97 -17.57 8.32 3.85
CA LEU A 97 -17.19 7.35 4.88
C LEU A 97 -18.36 7.01 5.81
N ALA A 98 -19.16 8.01 6.22
CA ALA A 98 -20.34 7.80 7.05
C ALA A 98 -21.41 6.96 6.33
N ALA A 99 -21.51 7.07 5.00
CA ALA A 99 -22.34 6.21 4.17
C ALA A 99 -21.79 4.78 4.00
N GLY A 100 -20.67 4.45 4.66
CA GLY A 100 -20.05 3.13 4.65
C GLY A 100 -19.11 2.87 3.48
N LYS A 101 -18.84 3.88 2.63
CA LYS A 101 -17.92 3.72 1.51
C LYS A 101 -16.50 3.50 2.01
N PRO A 102 -15.76 2.53 1.46
CA PRO A 102 -14.38 2.28 1.81
C PRO A 102 -13.46 3.42 1.32
N PRO A 103 -12.33 3.68 2.01
CA PRO A 103 -11.47 4.82 1.72
C PRO A 103 -11.02 4.95 0.25
N GLU A 104 -10.65 3.86 -0.42
CA GLU A 104 -10.22 3.92 -1.83
C GLU A 104 -11.36 4.30 -2.80
N GLU A 105 -12.58 3.89 -2.48
CA GLU A 105 -13.76 4.28 -3.27
C GLU A 105 -14.08 5.77 -3.07
N VAL A 106 -13.93 6.27 -1.83
CA VAL A 106 -14.05 7.70 -1.53
C VAL A 106 -13.02 8.50 -2.34
N LEU A 107 -11.75 8.11 -2.36
CA LEU A 107 -10.73 8.79 -3.16
C LEU A 107 -11.08 8.76 -4.66
N THR A 108 -11.53 7.62 -5.17
CA THR A 108 -11.95 7.46 -6.57
C THR A 108 -13.10 8.41 -6.92
N GLU A 109 -14.10 8.51 -6.06
CA GLU A 109 -15.27 9.36 -6.28
C GLU A 109 -14.92 10.85 -6.23
N LEU A 110 -14.08 11.26 -5.28
CA LEU A 110 -13.62 12.66 -5.20
C LEU A 110 -12.84 13.09 -6.44
N LEU A 111 -12.00 12.20 -6.99
CA LEU A 111 -11.09 12.51 -8.10
C LEU A 111 -11.73 12.37 -9.49
N ARG A 112 -12.91 11.75 -9.61
CA ARG A 112 -13.53 11.38 -10.89
C ARG A 112 -13.59 12.54 -11.88
N ASP A 113 -14.10 13.69 -11.42
CA ASP A 113 -14.35 14.87 -12.25
C ASP A 113 -13.36 16.02 -11.95
N ASP A 114 -12.24 15.71 -11.31
CA ASP A 114 -11.23 16.71 -10.95
C ASP A 114 -10.19 16.89 -12.06
N PRO A 115 -10.16 18.07 -12.74
CA PRO A 115 -9.18 18.33 -13.79
C PRO A 115 -7.74 18.39 -13.26
N GLN A 116 -7.55 18.54 -11.95
CA GLN A 116 -6.23 18.56 -11.31
C GLN A 116 -5.97 17.30 -10.47
N ARG A 117 -6.71 16.20 -10.70
CA ARG A 117 -6.55 14.95 -9.94
C ARG A 117 -5.11 14.46 -9.83
N GLU A 118 -4.31 14.64 -10.89
CA GLU A 118 -2.91 14.21 -10.93
C GLU A 118 -1.99 15.06 -10.03
N GLN A 119 -2.48 16.22 -9.62
CA GLN A 119 -1.82 17.09 -8.65
C GLN A 119 -2.27 16.80 -7.22
N ARG A 120 -3.34 16.06 -6.94
CA ARG A 120 -3.84 15.93 -5.57
C ARG A 120 -2.98 14.95 -4.77
N GLN A 121 -2.72 15.27 -3.51
CA GLN A 121 -2.26 14.29 -2.52
C GLN A 121 -3.30 14.14 -1.40
N LEU A 122 -3.76 12.91 -1.17
CA LEU A 122 -4.85 12.62 -0.24
C LEU A 122 -4.44 11.51 0.74
N GLY A 123 -4.87 11.64 2.00
CA GLY A 123 -4.77 10.59 3.02
C GLY A 123 -6.10 10.42 3.73
N ILE A 124 -6.58 9.19 3.87
CA ILE A 124 -7.91 8.89 4.40
C ILE A 124 -7.89 7.63 5.26
N ILE A 125 -8.69 7.63 6.33
CA ILE A 125 -8.94 6.45 7.16
C ILE A 125 -10.38 6.44 7.66
N ASP A 126 -11.01 5.26 7.64
CA ASP A 126 -12.37 5.07 8.15
C ASP A 126 -12.40 4.57 9.59
N ALA A 127 -13.59 4.55 10.20
CA ALA A 127 -13.79 4.06 11.58
C ALA A 127 -13.38 2.61 11.81
N LYS A 128 -13.26 1.80 10.75
CA LYS A 128 -12.81 0.40 10.82
C LYS A 128 -11.29 0.28 10.74
N GLY A 129 -10.58 1.39 10.56
CA GLY A 129 -9.13 1.44 10.42
C GLY A 129 -8.62 1.05 9.04
N ARG A 130 -9.49 1.00 8.03
CA ARG A 130 -9.07 0.86 6.63
C ARG A 130 -8.53 2.20 6.18
N ALA A 131 -7.35 2.22 5.58
CA ALA A 131 -6.66 3.45 5.20
C ALA A 131 -6.21 3.41 3.74
N ALA A 132 -6.20 4.58 3.10
CA ALA A 132 -5.75 4.75 1.73
C ALA A 132 -5.02 6.08 1.52
N ASN A 133 -4.12 6.08 0.53
CA ASN A 133 -3.34 7.23 0.11
C ASN A 133 -3.46 7.44 -1.41
N ARG A 134 -3.52 8.71 -1.85
CA ARG A 134 -3.25 9.08 -3.25
C ARG A 134 -2.04 9.99 -3.27
N ASN A 135 -0.96 9.56 -3.92
CA ASN A 135 0.17 10.43 -4.25
C ASN A 135 -0.09 11.17 -5.56
N PRO A 136 0.51 12.34 -5.81
CA PRO A 136 0.41 12.99 -7.10
C PRO A 136 1.21 12.21 -8.16
N SER A 137 0.76 12.30 -9.41
CA SER A 137 1.40 11.68 -10.59
C SER A 137 1.80 12.73 -11.64
N GLY A 138 1.31 13.97 -11.49
CA GLY A 138 1.62 15.11 -12.33
C GLY A 138 2.33 16.25 -11.60
N ALA A 139 2.85 15.99 -10.39
CA ALA A 139 3.55 17.01 -9.61
C ALA A 139 4.78 17.55 -10.35
N GLU A 140 5.01 18.85 -10.23
CA GLU A 140 6.15 19.54 -10.85
C GLU A 140 7.48 19.03 -10.28
N LYS A 141 8.56 19.11 -11.07
CA LYS A 141 9.90 18.67 -10.64
C LYS A 141 10.38 19.35 -9.35
N ALA A 142 9.92 20.57 -9.09
CA ALA A 142 10.27 21.31 -7.88
C ALA A 142 9.55 20.79 -6.61
N SER A 143 8.54 19.90 -6.74
CA SER A 143 8.11 19.03 -5.65
C SER A 143 9.11 17.87 -5.52
N GLU A 144 10.29 18.16 -4.96
CA GLU A 144 11.49 17.31 -4.95
C GLU A 144 11.21 15.83 -4.62
N TYR A 145 10.35 15.57 -3.62
CA TYR A 145 9.93 14.22 -3.27
C TYR A 145 8.51 14.22 -2.71
N TRP A 146 7.76 13.17 -3.00
CA TRP A 146 6.51 12.82 -2.34
C TRP A 146 6.46 11.33 -2.04
N GLY A 147 5.72 10.97 -1.00
CA GLY A 147 5.56 9.59 -0.58
C GLY A 147 4.41 9.43 0.41
N ALA A 148 4.05 8.17 0.63
CA ALA A 148 3.03 7.80 1.60
C ALA A 148 3.31 6.40 2.17
N MET A 149 2.79 6.14 3.36
CA MET A 149 2.79 4.82 3.99
C MET A 149 1.51 4.66 4.80
N SER A 150 0.91 3.48 4.71
CA SER A 150 -0.20 3.07 5.56
C SER A 150 0.24 1.88 6.40
N GLY A 151 -0.22 1.83 7.64
CA GLY A 151 -0.01 0.70 8.54
C GLY A 151 -1.29 0.36 9.29
N LYS A 152 -1.15 -0.35 10.41
CA LYS A 152 -2.33 -0.73 11.20
C LYS A 152 -2.98 0.52 11.82
N PHE A 153 -4.13 0.89 11.28
CA PHE A 153 -5.00 1.98 11.75
C PHE A 153 -4.45 3.40 11.58
N TYR A 154 -3.59 3.62 10.57
CA TYR A 154 -3.16 4.95 10.17
C TYR A 154 -2.75 5.01 8.70
N ALA A 155 -2.70 6.23 8.16
CA ALA A 155 -2.02 6.57 6.91
C ALA A 155 -1.26 7.89 7.07
N CYS A 156 0.00 7.94 6.63
CA CYS A 156 0.79 9.16 6.54
C CYS A 156 1.24 9.42 5.10
N GLN A 157 1.34 10.70 4.76
CA GLN A 157 1.64 11.16 3.41
C GLN A 157 2.34 12.51 3.45
N GLY A 158 3.12 12.79 2.42
CA GLY A 158 3.75 14.09 2.27
C GLY A 158 4.27 14.34 0.88
N ASN A 159 4.36 15.62 0.54
CA ASN A 159 4.85 16.11 -0.74
C ASN A 159 5.83 17.26 -0.49
N THR A 160 6.76 17.44 -1.42
CA THR A 160 7.81 18.46 -1.36
C THR A 160 8.60 18.33 -0.05
N LEU A 161 8.91 17.08 0.30
CA LEU A 161 9.63 16.70 1.53
C LEU A 161 11.13 16.73 1.31
N ALA A 162 11.88 16.81 2.41
CA ALA A 162 13.35 16.68 2.39
C ALA A 162 13.83 15.30 1.89
N GLY A 163 13.01 14.25 2.05
CA GLY A 163 13.33 12.91 1.60
C GLY A 163 12.34 11.84 2.08
N PRO A 164 12.51 10.58 1.62
CA PRO A 164 11.70 9.43 2.04
C PRO A 164 11.77 9.11 3.53
N GLU A 165 12.84 9.52 4.20
CA GLU A 165 13.06 9.33 5.64
C GLU A 165 11.96 9.99 6.48
N VAL A 166 11.35 11.06 5.98
CA VAL A 166 10.23 11.74 6.64
C VAL A 166 9.05 10.80 6.84
N ILE A 167 8.61 10.11 5.79
CA ILE A 167 7.45 9.21 5.83
C ILE A 167 7.74 7.98 6.70
N THR A 168 8.93 7.38 6.53
CA THR A 168 9.31 6.19 7.30
C THR A 168 9.49 6.53 8.80
N ALA A 169 10.03 7.69 9.14
CA ALA A 169 10.13 8.16 10.53
C ALA A 169 8.75 8.39 11.16
N MET A 170 7.81 9.02 10.44
CA MET A 170 6.44 9.22 10.90
C MET A 170 5.75 7.90 11.23
N ALA A 171 5.76 6.96 10.28
CA ALA A 171 5.16 5.64 10.43
C ALA A 171 5.75 4.89 11.63
N ARG A 172 7.08 4.80 11.70
CA ARG A 172 7.80 4.12 12.77
C ARG A 172 7.49 4.72 14.15
N ALA A 173 7.43 6.05 14.24
CA ALA A 173 7.09 6.71 15.50
C ALA A 173 5.65 6.44 15.91
N TYR A 174 4.69 6.47 14.97
CA TYR A 174 3.29 6.13 15.24
C TYR A 174 3.12 4.69 15.75
N GLU A 175 3.85 3.73 15.17
CA GLU A 175 3.75 2.32 15.55
C GLU A 175 4.46 1.98 16.87
N LYS A 176 5.57 2.67 17.19
CA LYS A 176 6.34 2.42 18.42
C LYS A 176 5.82 3.17 19.64
N THR A 177 5.09 4.26 19.43
CA THR A 177 4.57 5.07 20.53
C THR A 177 3.34 4.40 21.12
N ALA A 178 3.38 4.15 22.43
CA ALA A 178 2.20 3.75 23.20
C ALA A 178 1.40 4.99 23.63
N GLY A 179 0.12 4.80 23.95
CA GLY A 179 -0.77 5.88 24.39
C GLY A 179 -1.90 6.13 23.40
N SER A 180 -2.59 7.25 23.60
CA SER A 180 -3.76 7.66 22.82
C SER A 180 -3.44 7.90 21.34
N VAL A 181 -4.48 7.97 20.50
CA VAL A 181 -4.36 8.42 19.11
C VAL A 181 -3.66 9.78 19.03
N ALA A 182 -3.96 10.71 19.94
CA ALA A 182 -3.34 12.03 19.96
C ALA A 182 -1.83 11.96 20.24
N ASP A 183 -1.39 11.14 21.20
CA ASP A 183 0.03 10.97 21.54
C ASP A 183 0.81 10.41 20.35
N ARG A 184 0.23 9.42 19.68
CA ARG A 184 0.85 8.76 18.52
C ARG A 184 0.90 9.67 17.30
N LEU A 185 -0.14 10.48 17.06
CA LEU A 185 -0.13 11.52 16.01
C LEU A 185 0.95 12.58 16.25
N MET A 186 1.08 13.06 17.50
CA MET A 186 2.13 14.01 17.86
C MET A 186 3.53 13.42 17.71
N ALA A 187 3.74 12.18 18.17
CA ALA A 187 5.02 11.50 18.00
C ALA A 187 5.40 11.32 16.52
N ALA A 188 4.43 10.97 15.67
CA ALA A 188 4.63 10.89 14.24
C ALA A 188 5.03 12.24 13.63
N LEU A 189 4.31 13.31 13.97
CA LEU A 189 4.58 14.65 13.43
C LEU A 189 5.98 15.16 13.82
N VAL A 190 6.36 14.97 15.09
CA VAL A 190 7.71 15.32 15.59
C VAL A 190 8.79 14.51 14.89
N ALA A 191 8.59 13.20 14.68
CA ALA A 191 9.56 12.37 13.99
C ALA A 191 9.73 12.77 12.51
N GLY A 192 8.63 13.09 11.83
CA GLY A 192 8.66 13.59 10.45
C GLY A 192 9.43 14.91 10.32
N ASP A 193 9.18 15.87 11.22
CA ASP A 193 9.90 17.14 11.22
C ASP A 193 11.40 16.97 11.49
N ARG A 194 11.77 16.10 12.44
CA ARG A 194 13.18 15.79 12.76
C ARG A 194 13.91 15.07 11.63
N ALA A 195 13.19 14.33 10.80
CA ALA A 195 13.72 13.70 9.59
C ALA A 195 13.84 14.69 8.41
N GLY A 196 13.51 15.97 8.61
CA GLY A 196 13.68 17.04 7.64
C GLY A 196 12.36 17.72 7.23
N GLY A 197 11.22 17.05 7.38
CA GLY A 197 9.89 17.60 7.11
C GLY A 197 9.75 18.21 5.72
N ASP A 198 9.17 19.41 5.68
CA ASP A 198 9.06 20.28 4.50
C ASP A 198 10.42 20.91 4.18
N HIS A 199 10.98 20.61 3.01
CA HIS A 199 12.32 21.08 2.62
C HIS A 199 12.42 22.62 2.48
N ARG A 200 11.30 23.34 2.39
CA ARG A 200 11.23 24.82 2.35
C ARG A 200 11.36 25.42 3.75
N GLY A 201 11.26 24.61 4.81
CA GLY A 201 11.36 25.00 6.21
C GLY A 201 10.05 24.89 6.98
N ARG A 202 9.97 25.55 8.14
CA ARG A 202 8.85 25.46 9.09
C ARG A 202 8.07 26.77 9.15
N LEU A 203 6.74 26.68 9.28
CA LEU A 203 5.88 27.84 9.52
C LEU A 203 4.68 27.50 10.40
N ALA A 204 3.95 26.43 10.05
CA ALA A 204 2.73 26.08 10.75
C ALA A 204 2.59 24.57 10.96
N ALA A 205 1.87 24.20 12.02
CA ALA A 205 1.55 22.83 12.38
C ALA A 205 0.21 22.78 13.13
N GLY A 206 -0.48 21.64 13.09
CA GLY A 206 -1.67 21.44 13.91
C GLY A 206 -2.09 19.99 14.05
N ILE A 207 -2.94 19.75 15.04
CA ILE A 207 -3.56 18.46 15.35
C ILE A 207 -5.05 18.66 15.61
N ARG A 208 -5.86 17.73 15.11
CA ARG A 208 -7.31 17.61 15.40
C ARG A 208 -7.63 16.19 15.79
N VAL A 209 -8.46 16.02 16.81
CA VAL A 209 -8.95 14.73 17.29
C VAL A 209 -10.46 14.84 17.52
N ALA A 210 -11.21 13.81 17.15
CA ALA A 210 -12.64 13.72 17.38
C ALA A 210 -12.99 12.44 18.15
N HIS A 211 -14.00 12.56 19.01
CA HIS A 211 -14.55 11.47 19.81
C HIS A 211 -16.00 11.24 19.37
N PRO A 212 -16.51 9.99 19.30
CA PRO A 212 -17.90 9.73 18.87
C PRO A 212 -18.94 10.50 19.69
N ASP A 213 -18.71 10.61 20.99
CA ASP A 213 -19.61 11.29 21.93
C ASP A 213 -19.41 12.81 22.03
N HIS A 214 -18.56 13.42 21.19
CA HIS A 214 -18.30 14.85 21.20
C HIS A 214 -18.53 15.47 19.81
N PRO A 215 -19.44 16.46 19.66
CA PRO A 215 -19.66 17.12 18.38
C PRO A 215 -18.42 17.92 17.95
N GLY A 216 -18.04 17.82 16.68
CA GLY A 216 -16.89 18.54 16.13
C GLY A 216 -15.54 18.04 16.64
N ASN A 217 -14.57 18.95 16.75
CA ASN A 217 -13.24 18.63 17.26
C ASN A 217 -13.32 18.46 18.78
N TRP A 218 -12.99 17.27 19.27
CA TRP A 218 -12.87 16.98 20.70
C TRP A 218 -11.59 17.57 21.29
N PHE A 219 -10.52 17.61 20.49
CA PHE A 219 -9.27 18.26 20.84
C PHE A 219 -8.64 18.87 19.59
N GLU A 220 -8.14 20.10 19.71
CA GLU A 220 -7.41 20.78 18.64
C GLU A 220 -6.32 21.70 19.18
N LEU A 221 -5.20 21.77 18.47
CA LEU A 221 -4.13 22.74 18.70
C LEU A 221 -3.50 23.15 17.38
N ASP A 222 -3.11 24.42 17.26
CA ASP A 222 -2.40 24.96 16.11
C ASP A 222 -1.27 25.93 16.47
N VAL A 223 -0.32 26.02 15.55
CA VAL A 223 0.76 27.01 15.49
C VAL A 223 0.78 27.49 14.05
N ASP A 224 0.60 28.79 13.81
CA ASP A 224 0.42 29.34 12.45
C ASP A 224 1.60 30.19 11.95
N ASP A 225 2.47 30.67 12.85
CA ASP A 225 3.62 31.51 12.53
C ASP A 225 4.79 31.22 13.46
N SER A 226 5.55 30.18 13.14
CA SER A 226 6.73 29.77 13.92
C SER A 226 7.77 29.09 13.05
N SER A 227 9.04 29.49 13.21
CA SER A 227 10.19 28.83 12.58
C SER A 227 10.48 27.44 13.18
N ASP A 228 9.75 27.05 14.23
CA ASP A 228 9.88 25.77 14.94
C ASP A 228 8.48 25.20 15.27
N ALA A 229 7.54 25.32 14.33
CA ALA A 229 6.12 25.12 14.56
C ALA A 229 5.74 23.75 15.15
N VAL A 230 6.42 22.66 14.74
CA VAL A 230 6.13 21.31 15.24
C VAL A 230 6.58 21.14 16.69
N GLU A 231 7.76 21.63 17.05
CA GLU A 231 8.26 21.54 18.42
C GLU A 231 7.47 22.50 19.34
N GLU A 232 7.06 23.68 18.85
CA GLU A 232 6.14 24.55 19.58
C GLU A 232 4.78 23.87 19.80
N LEU A 233 4.21 23.23 18.78
CA LEU A 233 2.97 22.46 18.91
C LEU A 233 3.15 21.33 19.92
N ALA A 234 4.29 20.63 19.92
CA ALA A 234 4.61 19.59 20.89
C ALA A 234 4.72 20.13 22.32
N ARG A 235 5.32 21.31 22.53
CA ARG A 235 5.34 21.98 23.84
C ARG A 235 3.93 22.36 24.32
N LYS A 236 3.10 22.94 23.43
CA LYS A 236 1.69 23.24 23.72
C LYS A 236 0.92 21.95 24.08
N TYR A 237 1.08 20.91 23.26
CA TYR A 237 0.48 19.61 23.49
C TYR A 237 0.89 19.04 24.85
N ALA A 238 2.18 19.05 25.19
CA ALA A 238 2.69 18.56 26.47
C ALA A 238 2.10 19.32 27.68
N ALA A 239 1.95 20.64 27.57
CA ALA A 239 1.46 21.51 28.64
C ALA A 239 -0.05 21.42 28.90
N VAL A 240 -0.85 21.01 27.91
CA VAL A 240 -2.32 20.92 28.07
C VAL A 240 -2.72 19.64 28.80
N GLU A 241 -3.57 19.73 29.83
CA GLU A 241 -4.25 18.57 30.39
C GLU A 241 -5.57 18.36 29.64
N HIS A 242 -5.75 17.19 29.01
CA HIS A 242 -6.95 16.87 28.26
C HIS A 242 -7.17 15.36 28.19
N ALA A 243 -8.43 14.90 28.18
CA ALA A 243 -8.80 13.49 28.12
C ALA A 243 -8.41 12.79 26.80
N ALA A 244 -8.11 13.56 25.75
CA ALA A 244 -7.58 13.04 24.50
C ALA A 244 -6.12 12.56 24.61
N LYS A 245 -5.41 12.90 25.71
CA LYS A 245 -4.02 12.52 25.97
C LYS A 245 -3.94 11.35 26.95
N GLY A 246 -2.78 10.68 26.97
CA GLY A 246 -2.47 9.67 27.97
C GLY A 246 -2.98 8.28 27.60
N THR A 247 -3.09 7.38 28.58
CA THR A 247 -3.38 5.96 28.36
C THR A 247 -4.85 5.70 28.00
N GLY A 248 -5.31 6.26 26.88
CA GLY A 248 -6.44 5.73 26.14
C GLY A 248 -6.04 4.36 25.58
N ALA A 249 -6.40 3.30 26.31
CA ALA A 249 -6.30 1.88 25.95
C ALA A 249 -4.89 1.35 25.56
N THR A 250 -3.97 1.32 26.52
CA THR A 250 -2.87 0.34 26.49
C THR A 250 -3.33 -1.01 27.02
N SER A 251 -3.90 -1.85 26.16
CA SER A 251 -3.82 -3.30 26.33
C SER A 251 -4.16 -3.99 25.02
N ARG A 252 -3.20 -4.25 24.13
CA ARG A 252 -3.48 -5.08 22.93
C ARG A 252 -2.24 -5.60 22.21
N LYS A 253 -1.42 -6.36 22.92
CA LYS A 253 -0.60 -7.40 22.27
C LYS A 253 -1.34 -8.72 22.09
N VAL A 254 -2.52 -8.91 22.71
CA VAL A 254 -3.09 -10.26 22.91
C VAL A 254 -4.32 -10.58 22.05
N GLU A 255 -5.15 -9.61 21.64
CA GLU A 255 -6.46 -9.95 21.02
C GLU A 255 -6.55 -9.90 19.49
N ASN A 256 -5.50 -9.54 18.75
CA ASN A 256 -5.63 -9.24 17.32
C ASN A 256 -4.71 -10.03 16.36
N GLU A 257 -4.03 -11.08 16.85
CA GLU A 257 -3.41 -12.09 15.96
C GLU A 257 -4.48 -12.90 15.21
N SER A 258 -5.71 -12.95 15.72
CA SER A 258 -6.83 -13.74 15.18
C SER A 258 -7.34 -13.29 13.80
N ASN A 259 -7.08 -12.06 13.36
CA ASN A 259 -7.68 -11.52 12.13
C ASN A 259 -6.71 -11.45 10.93
N ARG A 260 -5.44 -11.84 11.12
CA ARG A 260 -4.45 -11.87 10.04
C ARG A 260 -4.65 -13.07 9.14
N VAL A 261 -4.58 -12.85 7.83
CA VAL A 261 -4.60 -13.95 6.85
C VAL A 261 -3.22 -14.62 6.86
N ARG A 262 -3.17 -15.88 7.29
CA ARG A 262 -1.96 -16.70 7.17
C ARG A 262 -1.84 -17.20 5.75
N LEU A 263 -0.85 -16.71 5.03
CA LEU A 263 -0.74 -16.82 3.58
C LEU A 263 0.46 -17.67 3.18
N ILE A 264 0.26 -18.60 2.24
CA ILE A 264 1.34 -19.23 1.47
C ILE A 264 1.22 -18.74 0.03
N PHE A 265 2.35 -18.35 -0.57
CA PHE A 265 2.41 -17.83 -1.93
C PHE A 265 3.20 -18.78 -2.84
N ASP A 266 2.53 -19.41 -3.81
CA ASP A 266 3.15 -20.28 -4.81
C ASP A 266 3.17 -19.58 -6.17
N THR A 267 4.36 -19.42 -6.77
CA THR A 267 4.63 -18.49 -7.89
C THR A 267 5.59 -19.14 -8.90
N ASP A 268 5.53 -18.71 -10.16
CA ASP A 268 6.49 -19.05 -11.21
C ASP A 268 7.48 -17.91 -11.49
N MET A 269 7.79 -17.11 -10.45
CA MET A 269 8.75 -16.00 -10.43
C MET A 269 9.90 -16.19 -11.43
N GLY A 270 9.92 -15.32 -12.43
CA GLY A 270 10.88 -15.30 -13.52
C GLY A 270 10.24 -15.21 -14.89
N ASN A 271 8.96 -15.57 -15.02
CA ASN A 271 8.26 -15.63 -16.30
C ASN A 271 7.66 -14.26 -16.70
N ASP A 272 6.98 -13.62 -15.76
CA ASP A 272 6.40 -12.28 -15.91
C ASP A 272 6.70 -11.42 -14.68
N ILE A 273 6.67 -10.11 -14.81
CA ILE A 273 7.03 -9.20 -13.72
C ILE A 273 5.93 -9.09 -12.65
N ASP A 274 4.70 -9.50 -12.94
CA ASP A 274 3.59 -9.39 -12.01
C ASP A 274 3.72 -10.31 -10.79
N ASP A 275 4.44 -11.43 -10.86
CA ASP A 275 4.82 -12.22 -9.67
C ASP A 275 5.59 -11.37 -8.65
N ALA A 276 6.57 -10.59 -9.12
CA ALA A 276 7.42 -9.75 -8.29
C ALA A 276 6.60 -8.62 -7.65
N LEU A 277 5.70 -8.01 -8.42
CA LEU A 277 4.77 -7.01 -7.89
C LEU A 277 3.76 -7.62 -6.92
N ALA A 278 3.27 -8.84 -7.16
CA ALA A 278 2.38 -9.57 -6.26
C ALA A 278 3.07 -9.85 -4.92
N LEU A 279 4.34 -10.25 -4.92
CA LEU A 279 5.14 -10.37 -3.70
C LEU A 279 5.28 -9.01 -2.98
N GLY A 280 5.48 -7.92 -3.72
CA GLY A 280 5.45 -6.55 -3.18
C GLY A 280 4.12 -6.20 -2.50
N VAL A 281 2.98 -6.55 -3.13
CA VAL A 281 1.64 -6.38 -2.55
C VAL A 281 1.49 -7.16 -1.24
N ILE A 282 1.99 -8.40 -1.19
CA ILE A 282 1.97 -9.22 0.04
C ILE A 282 2.76 -8.52 1.16
N HIS A 283 3.97 -8.01 0.87
CA HIS A 283 4.76 -7.28 1.88
C HIS A 283 4.08 -5.98 2.32
N GLY A 284 3.40 -5.28 1.42
CA GLY A 284 2.56 -4.13 1.73
C GLY A 284 1.43 -4.47 2.70
N LEU A 285 0.69 -5.55 2.42
CA LEU A 285 -0.39 -6.08 3.27
C LEU A 285 0.13 -6.56 4.63
N GLN A 286 1.27 -7.25 4.66
CA GLN A 286 1.88 -7.74 5.90
C GLN A 286 2.37 -6.59 6.77
N SER A 287 2.94 -5.53 6.17
CA SER A 287 3.34 -4.32 6.88
C SER A 287 2.13 -3.57 7.47
N ARG A 288 0.96 -3.65 6.82
CA ARG A 288 -0.32 -3.15 7.38
C ARG A 288 -0.90 -4.08 8.45
N GLY A 289 -0.27 -5.22 8.70
CA GLY A 289 -0.71 -6.21 9.68
C GLY A 289 -1.96 -6.98 9.26
N GLU A 290 -2.23 -7.09 7.95
CA GLU A 290 -3.42 -7.75 7.38
C GLU A 290 -3.18 -9.22 7.03
N CYS A 291 -1.93 -9.58 6.70
CA CYS A 291 -1.53 -10.95 6.46
C CYS A 291 -0.19 -11.29 7.13
N GLU A 292 0.14 -12.57 7.14
CA GLU A 292 1.42 -13.14 7.52
C GLU A 292 1.85 -14.10 6.42
N LEU A 293 2.91 -13.77 5.68
CA LEU A 293 3.48 -14.65 4.66
C LEU A 293 4.29 -15.77 5.33
N LEU A 294 3.73 -16.97 5.34
CA LEU A 294 4.30 -18.14 5.99
C LEU A 294 5.43 -18.78 5.17
N ALA A 295 5.32 -18.77 3.84
CA ALA A 295 6.28 -19.34 2.91
C ALA A 295 6.04 -18.83 1.49
N VAL A 296 7.10 -18.83 0.69
CA VAL A 296 7.02 -18.69 -0.77
C VAL A 296 7.51 -19.98 -1.42
N THR A 297 6.76 -20.54 -2.36
CA THR A 297 7.18 -21.71 -3.13
C THR A 297 7.21 -21.42 -4.61
N LEU A 298 8.19 -22.00 -5.30
CA LEU A 298 8.40 -21.81 -6.73
C LEU A 298 7.95 -23.04 -7.50
N SER A 299 7.08 -22.87 -8.49
CA SER A 299 6.62 -23.96 -9.37
C SER A 299 7.61 -24.30 -10.50
N LYS A 300 8.75 -23.59 -10.55
CA LYS A 300 9.85 -23.76 -11.51
C LYS A 300 11.19 -24.03 -10.83
N ASP A 301 12.03 -24.82 -11.49
CA ASP A 301 13.38 -25.17 -11.02
C ASP A 301 14.43 -24.27 -11.71
N ASN A 302 14.47 -23.00 -11.28
CA ASN A 302 15.32 -21.98 -11.86
C ASN A 302 16.42 -21.54 -10.89
N GLU A 303 17.61 -21.27 -11.43
CA GLU A 303 18.81 -20.90 -10.67
C GLU A 303 18.63 -19.60 -9.85
N PHE A 304 17.90 -18.61 -10.37
CA PHE A 304 17.81 -17.26 -9.80
C PHE A 304 16.47 -16.91 -9.16
N ALA A 305 15.42 -17.71 -9.38
CA ALA A 305 14.09 -17.43 -8.85
C ALA A 305 14.08 -17.41 -7.31
N ALA A 306 14.67 -18.42 -6.65
CA ALA A 306 14.72 -18.45 -5.18
C ALA A 306 15.61 -17.35 -4.58
N PRO A 307 16.81 -17.07 -5.11
CA PRO A 307 17.59 -15.88 -4.72
C PRO A 307 16.82 -14.56 -4.87
N TYR A 308 16.04 -14.39 -5.95
CA TYR A 308 15.24 -13.19 -6.18
C TYR A 308 14.07 -13.06 -5.18
N VAL A 309 13.38 -14.15 -4.86
CA VAL A 309 12.36 -14.12 -3.80
C VAL A 309 12.99 -13.77 -2.45
N ASP A 310 14.11 -14.42 -2.09
CA ASP A 310 14.80 -14.23 -0.83
C ASP A 310 15.36 -12.80 -0.67
N LEU A 311 15.83 -12.18 -1.76
CA LEU A 311 16.27 -10.77 -1.73
C LEU A 311 15.12 -9.80 -1.59
N VAL A 312 13.96 -10.05 -2.21
CA VAL A 312 12.77 -9.21 -2.02
C VAL A 312 12.28 -9.34 -0.57
N ASN A 313 12.18 -10.55 -0.04
CA ASN A 313 11.83 -10.78 1.37
C ASN A 313 12.79 -10.06 2.32
N THR A 314 14.10 -10.13 2.06
CA THR A 314 15.12 -9.44 2.85
C THR A 314 15.00 -7.92 2.74
N PHE A 315 14.77 -7.37 1.54
CA PHE A 315 14.57 -5.94 1.32
C PHE A 315 13.40 -5.39 2.14
N TYR A 316 12.32 -6.16 2.24
CA TYR A 316 11.14 -5.81 3.04
C TYR A 316 11.28 -6.16 4.54
N GLY A 317 12.48 -6.53 5.00
CA GLY A 317 12.79 -6.76 6.42
C GLY A 317 12.38 -8.13 6.95
N ARG A 318 12.15 -9.12 6.07
CA ARG A 318 11.66 -10.47 6.42
C ARG A 318 12.55 -11.60 5.86
N PRO A 319 13.87 -11.59 6.12
CA PRO A 319 14.81 -12.57 5.57
C PRO A 319 14.57 -14.02 6.04
N GLU A 320 13.76 -14.21 7.08
CA GLU A 320 13.45 -15.51 7.66
C GLU A 320 12.38 -16.29 6.89
N ILE A 321 11.59 -15.64 6.03
CA ILE A 321 10.51 -16.28 5.27
C ILE A 321 11.09 -17.43 4.45
N PRO A 322 10.60 -18.67 4.65
CA PRO A 322 11.15 -19.82 3.96
C PRO A 322 10.75 -19.81 2.48
N VAL A 323 11.71 -20.14 1.63
CA VAL A 323 11.54 -20.25 0.17
C VAL A 323 11.78 -21.69 -0.25
N GLY A 324 10.85 -22.30 -0.99
CA GLY A 324 10.97 -23.67 -1.49
C GLY A 324 10.94 -23.73 -3.02
N VAL A 325 11.64 -24.69 -3.62
CA VAL A 325 11.73 -24.85 -5.08
C VAL A 325 11.16 -26.20 -5.52
N GLY A 326 10.22 -26.15 -6.46
CA GLY A 326 9.67 -27.32 -7.13
C GLY A 326 10.70 -27.92 -8.08
N ARG A 327 11.22 -29.10 -7.76
CA ARG A 327 12.23 -29.79 -8.58
C ARG A 327 11.65 -30.27 -9.90
N ASN A 328 12.41 -30.14 -10.99
CA ASN A 328 11.92 -30.44 -12.34
C ASN A 328 10.58 -29.71 -12.64
N GLY A 329 10.44 -28.48 -12.14
CA GLY A 329 9.30 -27.62 -12.42
C GLY A 329 9.30 -27.14 -13.88
N LYS A 330 8.21 -26.50 -14.30
CA LYS A 330 8.10 -25.98 -15.68
C LYS A 330 8.96 -24.73 -15.86
N THR A 331 9.18 -24.36 -17.11
CA THR A 331 9.88 -23.12 -17.52
C THR A 331 11.17 -22.84 -16.71
N PRO A 332 12.16 -23.74 -16.69
CA PRO A 332 13.38 -23.57 -15.90
C PRO A 332 14.28 -22.43 -16.42
N GLU A 333 13.96 -21.85 -17.57
CA GLU A 333 14.79 -20.88 -18.28
C GLU A 333 15.07 -19.63 -17.44
N ASP A 334 16.27 -19.08 -17.67
CA ASP A 334 16.75 -17.85 -17.05
C ASP A 334 15.92 -16.63 -17.49
N SER A 335 15.86 -15.64 -16.61
CA SER A 335 15.23 -14.36 -16.86
C SER A 335 16.09 -13.21 -16.32
N LYS A 336 16.39 -12.26 -17.21
CA LYS A 336 17.25 -11.10 -16.89
C LYS A 336 16.72 -10.28 -15.71
N TYR A 337 15.41 -10.22 -15.50
CA TYR A 337 14.83 -9.36 -14.47
C TYR A 337 14.97 -9.94 -13.06
N ILE A 338 15.13 -11.26 -12.92
CA ILE A 338 15.45 -11.90 -11.64
C ILE A 338 16.95 -12.06 -11.44
N ARG A 339 17.69 -12.42 -12.52
CA ARG A 339 19.12 -12.68 -12.44
C ARG A 339 19.94 -11.42 -12.17
N LEU A 340 19.71 -10.34 -12.92
CA LEU A 340 20.54 -9.14 -12.79
C LEU A 340 20.40 -8.48 -11.40
N PRO A 341 19.21 -8.37 -10.78
CA PRO A 341 19.12 -7.92 -9.39
C PRO A 341 19.76 -8.89 -8.40
N ALA A 342 19.63 -10.22 -8.58
CA ALA A 342 20.28 -11.20 -7.71
C ALA A 342 21.83 -11.11 -7.77
N GLU A 343 22.38 -10.82 -8.95
CA GLU A 343 23.83 -10.68 -9.15
C GLU A 343 24.34 -9.26 -8.85
N ALA A 344 23.45 -8.29 -8.68
CA ALA A 344 23.78 -6.88 -8.60
C ALA A 344 24.78 -6.59 -7.47
N LYS A 345 25.78 -5.77 -7.80
CA LYS A 345 26.76 -5.24 -6.86
C LYS A 345 26.58 -3.74 -6.64
N ASP A 346 26.97 -3.27 -5.47
CA ASP A 346 27.15 -1.85 -5.18
C ASP A 346 28.53 -1.37 -5.69
N GLU A 347 28.80 -0.08 -5.53
CA GLU A 347 30.07 0.55 -5.95
C GLU A 347 31.30 -0.04 -5.25
N GLN A 348 31.10 -0.71 -4.12
CA GLN A 348 32.15 -1.35 -3.31
C GLN A 348 32.31 -2.84 -3.65
N GLY A 349 31.61 -3.33 -4.68
CA GLY A 349 31.63 -4.74 -5.09
C GLY A 349 30.86 -5.67 -4.15
N ARG A 350 30.14 -5.15 -3.15
CA ARG A 350 29.29 -5.93 -2.25
C ARG A 350 27.96 -6.21 -2.92
N GLN A 351 27.28 -7.26 -2.48
CA GLN A 351 25.95 -7.59 -2.99
C GLN A 351 24.96 -6.46 -2.70
N ARG A 352 24.38 -5.87 -3.75
CA ARG A 352 23.47 -4.71 -3.64
C ARG A 352 22.22 -5.06 -2.82
N TYR A 353 21.64 -6.23 -3.09
CA TYR A 353 20.50 -6.76 -2.35
C TYR A 353 20.94 -8.00 -1.57
N PRO A 354 21.22 -7.88 -0.26
CA PRO A 354 21.57 -9.04 0.57
C PRO A 354 20.47 -10.11 0.52
N HIS A 355 20.89 -11.37 0.41
CA HIS A 355 20.02 -12.56 0.48
C HIS A 355 20.86 -13.78 0.85
N ARG A 356 20.22 -14.78 1.44
CA ARG A 356 20.82 -16.03 1.92
C ARG A 356 20.98 -17.05 0.80
N LEU A 357 19.96 -17.27 -0.03
CA LEU A 357 19.97 -18.26 -1.11
C LEU A 357 20.78 -17.77 -2.30
N LYS A 358 21.78 -18.53 -2.74
CA LYS A 358 22.64 -18.16 -3.89
C LYS A 358 22.22 -18.86 -5.17
N SER A 359 21.53 -19.97 -5.04
CA SER A 359 20.96 -20.77 -6.11
C SER A 359 19.58 -21.29 -5.73
N GLY A 360 18.71 -21.54 -6.71
CA GLY A 360 17.50 -22.34 -6.52
C GLY A 360 17.78 -23.76 -5.98
N LYS A 361 19.02 -24.25 -6.10
CA LYS A 361 19.46 -25.53 -5.52
C LYS A 361 19.64 -25.47 -4.00
N ASP A 362 19.88 -24.28 -3.44
CA ASP A 362 20.07 -24.08 -2.00
C ASP A 362 18.74 -24.14 -1.22
N ALA A 363 17.62 -23.92 -1.92
CA ALA A 363 16.29 -23.97 -1.33
C ALA A 363 15.84 -25.43 -1.05
N PRO A 364 15.09 -25.69 0.04
CA PRO A 364 14.40 -26.96 0.22
C PRO A 364 13.42 -27.27 -0.91
N GLU A 365 13.07 -28.54 -1.08
CA GLU A 365 12.03 -28.96 -2.01
C GLU A 365 10.67 -28.38 -1.59
N ALA A 366 9.93 -27.82 -2.56
CA ALA A 366 8.72 -27.05 -2.31
C ALA A 366 7.61 -27.84 -1.60
N VAL A 367 7.32 -29.07 -2.00
CA VAL A 367 6.25 -29.89 -1.39
C VAL A 367 6.58 -30.24 0.06
N GLY A 368 7.83 -30.61 0.34
CA GLY A 368 8.31 -30.83 1.70
C GLY A 368 8.15 -29.58 2.58
N LEU A 369 8.50 -28.41 2.05
CA LEU A 369 8.28 -27.14 2.75
C LEU A 369 6.80 -26.84 2.99
N LEU A 370 5.94 -27.02 1.99
CA LEU A 370 4.48 -26.83 2.12
C LEU A 370 3.91 -27.71 3.22
N ARG A 371 4.28 -28.99 3.25
CA ARG A 371 3.82 -29.94 4.29
C ARG A 371 4.28 -29.51 5.68
N LYS A 372 5.56 -29.13 5.83
CA LYS A 372 6.11 -28.61 7.08
C LYS A 372 5.33 -27.39 7.59
N VAL A 373 5.12 -26.41 6.72
CA VAL A 373 4.47 -25.15 7.07
C VAL A 373 3.01 -25.40 7.42
N LEU A 374 2.26 -26.12 6.59
CA LEU A 374 0.85 -26.45 6.84
C LEU A 374 0.64 -27.23 8.14
N ALA A 375 1.50 -28.22 8.41
CA ALA A 375 1.40 -29.03 9.63
C ALA A 375 1.50 -28.20 10.93
N ALA A 376 2.28 -27.12 10.90
CA ALA A 376 2.49 -26.22 12.03
C ALA A 376 1.36 -25.21 12.26
N GLN A 377 0.42 -25.05 11.31
CA GLN A 377 -0.64 -24.05 11.42
C GLN A 377 -1.90 -24.58 12.12
N PRO A 378 -2.71 -23.71 12.74
CA PRO A 378 -4.04 -24.08 13.20
C PRO A 378 -4.93 -24.59 12.04
N ASP A 379 -5.88 -25.45 12.36
CA ASP A 379 -6.82 -26.00 11.37
C ASP A 379 -7.69 -24.87 10.77
N GLY A 380 -8.00 -24.96 9.47
CA GLY A 380 -8.80 -23.97 8.74
C GLY A 380 -8.23 -22.55 8.72
N SER A 381 -6.93 -22.36 8.94
CA SER A 381 -6.33 -21.03 9.10
C SER A 381 -5.55 -20.52 7.89
N VAL A 382 -5.14 -21.41 6.98
CA VAL A 382 -4.23 -21.07 5.89
C VAL A 382 -4.98 -20.71 4.61
N VAL A 383 -4.58 -19.64 3.96
CA VAL A 383 -4.98 -19.30 2.60
C VAL A 383 -3.82 -19.59 1.66
N MET A 384 -4.08 -20.38 0.62
CA MET A 384 -3.13 -20.64 -0.46
C MET A 384 -3.39 -19.62 -1.57
N VAL A 385 -2.37 -18.85 -1.94
CA VAL A 385 -2.39 -18.06 -3.18
C VAL A 385 -1.44 -18.71 -4.16
N VAL A 386 -1.97 -19.11 -5.32
CA VAL A 386 -1.21 -19.78 -6.37
C VAL A 386 -1.32 -18.96 -7.63
N VAL A 387 -0.17 -18.47 -8.09
CA VAL A 387 -0.06 -17.63 -9.27
C VAL A 387 0.92 -18.19 -10.29
N GLY A 388 1.65 -19.25 -9.95
CA GLY A 388 2.39 -20.06 -10.90
C GLY A 388 1.65 -21.32 -11.34
N PHE A 389 2.41 -22.30 -11.81
CA PHE A 389 1.86 -23.56 -12.30
C PHE A 389 1.37 -24.45 -11.16
N SER A 390 0.30 -25.22 -11.44
CA SER A 390 -0.31 -26.14 -10.47
C SER A 390 0.57 -27.32 -10.04
N THR A 391 1.82 -27.41 -10.51
CA THR A 391 2.74 -28.54 -10.29
C THR A 391 2.95 -28.83 -8.80
N ASN A 392 3.24 -27.82 -7.99
CA ASN A 392 3.49 -28.00 -6.55
C ASN A 392 2.22 -28.46 -5.83
N LEU A 393 1.06 -27.91 -6.21
CA LEU A 393 -0.23 -28.28 -5.62
C LEU A 393 -0.64 -29.70 -5.97
N ALA A 394 -0.49 -30.10 -7.24
CA ALA A 394 -0.76 -31.47 -7.68
C ALA A 394 0.10 -32.48 -6.91
N ARG A 395 1.40 -32.19 -6.76
CA ARG A 395 2.31 -33.03 -5.97
C ARG A 395 2.00 -33.00 -4.47
N LEU A 396 1.54 -31.86 -3.94
CA LEU A 396 1.08 -31.76 -2.56
C LEU A 396 -0.15 -32.63 -2.34
N ILE A 397 -1.14 -32.62 -3.22
CA ILE A 397 -2.32 -33.51 -3.15
C ILE A 397 -1.88 -34.98 -3.08
N GLU A 398 -0.93 -35.37 -3.94
CA GLU A 398 -0.41 -36.75 -4.05
C GLU A 398 0.55 -37.15 -2.92
N SER A 399 1.04 -36.19 -2.15
CA SER A 399 2.06 -36.44 -1.13
C SER A 399 1.55 -37.39 -0.04
N ARG A 400 2.42 -38.30 0.40
CA ARG A 400 2.14 -39.21 1.52
C ARG A 400 2.43 -38.53 2.85
N ALA A 401 2.01 -39.17 3.94
CA ALA A 401 2.48 -38.81 5.27
C ALA A 401 4.01 -38.76 5.33
N ASP A 402 4.54 -37.87 6.15
CA ASP A 402 5.97 -37.63 6.32
C ASP A 402 6.30 -37.31 7.79
N GLU A 403 7.53 -36.90 8.07
CA GLU A 403 7.97 -36.54 9.41
C GLU A 403 7.26 -35.31 10.00
N HIS A 404 6.64 -34.46 9.16
CA HIS A 404 5.94 -33.25 9.59
C HIS A 404 4.47 -33.50 9.89
N SER A 405 3.82 -34.40 9.14
CA SER A 405 2.41 -34.72 9.32
C SER A 405 2.10 -36.18 8.98
N LYS A 406 1.36 -36.82 9.89
CA LYS A 406 0.79 -38.16 9.68
C LYS A 406 -0.34 -38.18 8.64
N LEU A 407 -0.85 -37.02 8.23
CA LEU A 407 -1.89 -36.93 7.20
C LEU A 407 -1.27 -37.00 5.80
N PRO A 408 -1.88 -37.74 4.86
CA PRO A 408 -1.57 -37.58 3.45
C PRO A 408 -1.92 -36.14 3.01
N GLY A 409 -1.35 -35.72 1.90
CA GLY A 409 -1.41 -34.34 1.42
C GLY A 409 -2.82 -33.79 1.29
N GLN A 410 -3.71 -34.55 0.65
CA GLN A 410 -5.11 -34.16 0.50
C GLN A 410 -5.81 -33.88 1.85
N ASP A 411 -5.63 -34.75 2.85
CA ASP A 411 -6.20 -34.57 4.19
C ASP A 411 -5.55 -33.42 4.95
N LEU A 412 -4.24 -33.21 4.76
CA LEU A 412 -3.52 -32.09 5.34
C LEU A 412 -4.06 -30.76 4.78
N ILE A 413 -4.25 -30.66 3.47
CA ILE A 413 -4.85 -29.48 2.82
C ILE A 413 -6.26 -29.27 3.36
N ALA A 414 -7.11 -30.30 3.36
CA ALA A 414 -8.49 -30.22 3.82
C ALA A 414 -8.59 -29.74 5.27
N ARG A 415 -7.64 -30.15 6.12
CA ARG A 415 -7.59 -29.74 7.52
C ARG A 415 -7.06 -28.34 7.73
N LYS A 416 -6.04 -27.92 6.98
CA LYS A 416 -5.27 -26.69 7.28
C LYS A 416 -5.69 -25.49 6.45
N CYS A 417 -6.07 -25.71 5.21
CA CYS A 417 -6.43 -24.64 4.28
C CYS A 417 -7.92 -24.28 4.40
N ARG A 418 -8.24 -22.99 4.24
CA ARG A 418 -9.63 -22.52 4.15
C ARG A 418 -10.03 -22.01 2.76
N LEU A 419 -9.06 -21.66 1.94
CA LEU A 419 -9.26 -21.10 0.61
C LEU A 419 -8.01 -21.35 -0.26
N LEU A 420 -8.25 -21.69 -1.53
CA LEU A 420 -7.29 -21.52 -2.62
C LEU A 420 -7.73 -20.35 -3.50
N SER A 421 -6.91 -19.29 -3.54
CA SER A 421 -7.05 -18.20 -4.49
C SER A 421 -6.02 -18.41 -5.61
N MET A 422 -6.49 -18.60 -6.84
CA MET A 422 -5.64 -19.01 -7.95
C MET A 422 -5.69 -17.97 -9.07
N MET A 423 -4.55 -17.48 -9.56
CA MET A 423 -4.50 -16.86 -10.88
C MET A 423 -4.52 -18.00 -11.91
N GLY A 424 -5.55 -18.05 -12.74
CA GLY A 424 -5.64 -19.09 -13.75
C GLY A 424 -6.99 -19.16 -14.44
N GLY A 425 -6.95 -19.62 -15.67
CA GLY A 425 -8.11 -19.76 -16.54
C GLY A 425 -8.65 -18.44 -17.11
N MET A 426 -9.68 -18.57 -17.94
CA MET A 426 -10.33 -17.44 -18.60
C MET A 426 -11.84 -17.68 -18.62
N PHE A 427 -12.61 -16.78 -18.01
CA PHE A 427 -14.04 -16.97 -17.76
C PHE A 427 -14.91 -15.89 -18.42
N SER A 428 -14.31 -15.09 -19.31
CA SER A 428 -15.06 -14.14 -20.13
C SER A 428 -16.02 -14.87 -21.09
N PRO A 429 -17.30 -14.45 -21.16
CA PRO A 429 -18.22 -14.98 -22.16
C PRO A 429 -17.87 -14.55 -23.59
N GLN A 430 -17.09 -13.47 -23.77
CA GLN A 430 -16.74 -12.91 -25.07
C GLN A 430 -15.47 -13.52 -25.67
N LYS A 431 -14.61 -14.11 -24.84
CA LYS A 431 -13.26 -14.49 -25.26
C LYS A 431 -12.85 -15.81 -24.62
N ARG A 432 -12.41 -16.76 -25.45
CA ARG A 432 -12.02 -18.12 -25.07
C ARG A 432 -10.60 -18.38 -25.54
N GLU A 433 -9.65 -18.38 -24.61
CA GLU A 433 -8.24 -18.63 -24.90
C GLU A 433 -7.65 -19.59 -23.87
N LYS A 434 -6.56 -20.26 -24.26
CA LYS A 434 -5.75 -21.00 -23.32
C LYS A 434 -5.09 -19.99 -22.37
N GLU A 435 -5.15 -20.25 -21.09
CA GLU A 435 -4.50 -19.42 -20.08
C GLU A 435 -3.16 -20.06 -19.68
N TYR A 436 -2.11 -19.23 -19.55
CA TYR A 436 -0.72 -19.63 -19.43
C TYR A 436 -0.44 -20.61 -18.30
N ASN A 437 -0.93 -20.32 -17.09
CA ASN A 437 -0.71 -21.15 -15.91
C ASN A 437 -1.42 -22.51 -16.02
N VAL A 438 -2.60 -22.53 -16.64
CA VAL A 438 -3.35 -23.76 -16.89
C VAL A 438 -2.70 -24.64 -17.96
N TYR A 439 -2.38 -24.11 -19.15
CA TYR A 439 -1.90 -24.97 -20.23
C TYR A 439 -0.44 -25.43 -20.06
N THR A 440 0.39 -24.66 -19.34
CA THR A 440 1.82 -24.99 -19.15
C THR A 440 2.04 -26.26 -18.32
N ASP A 441 1.16 -26.52 -17.33
CA ASP A 441 1.07 -27.82 -16.66
C ASP A 441 -0.39 -28.31 -16.60
N LEU A 442 -0.92 -28.62 -17.78
CA LEU A 442 -2.31 -29.03 -17.97
C LEU A 442 -2.74 -30.21 -17.08
N ALA A 443 -1.88 -31.20 -16.89
CA ALA A 443 -2.19 -32.37 -16.07
C ALA A 443 -2.33 -31.98 -14.59
N ALA A 444 -1.40 -31.15 -14.09
CA ALA A 444 -1.47 -30.64 -12.73
C ALA A 444 -2.68 -29.73 -12.52
N ALA A 445 -2.98 -28.83 -13.47
CA ALA A 445 -4.13 -27.93 -13.39
C ALA A 445 -5.45 -28.71 -13.36
N LYS A 446 -5.63 -29.70 -14.26
CA LYS A 446 -6.81 -30.59 -14.24
C LYS A 446 -6.97 -31.32 -12.92
N LYS A 447 -5.86 -31.80 -12.34
CA LYS A 447 -5.86 -32.45 -11.03
C LYS A 447 -6.28 -31.50 -9.92
N VAL A 448 -5.72 -30.29 -9.86
CA VAL A 448 -6.08 -29.30 -8.83
C VAL A 448 -7.55 -28.94 -8.91
N PHE A 449 -8.08 -28.67 -10.11
CA PHE A 449 -9.52 -28.41 -10.26
C PHE A 449 -10.39 -29.63 -9.88
N ALA A 450 -9.93 -30.86 -10.09
CA ALA A 450 -10.72 -32.04 -9.76
C ALA A 450 -10.67 -32.44 -8.28
N GLU A 451 -9.51 -32.29 -7.63
CA GLU A 451 -9.18 -32.97 -6.38
C GLU A 451 -8.91 -32.03 -5.19
N TRP A 452 -8.83 -30.71 -5.41
CA TRP A 452 -8.56 -29.76 -4.32
C TRP A 452 -9.73 -29.73 -3.31
N PRO A 453 -9.46 -29.94 -2.01
CA PRO A 453 -10.52 -30.28 -1.05
C PRO A 453 -11.22 -29.08 -0.38
N THR A 454 -10.80 -27.84 -0.67
CA THR A 454 -11.36 -26.62 -0.05
C THR A 454 -11.86 -25.66 -1.13
N PRO A 455 -12.62 -24.58 -0.79
CA PRO A 455 -13.12 -23.65 -1.79
C PRO A 455 -12.00 -23.06 -2.67
N VAL A 456 -12.27 -22.96 -3.97
CA VAL A 456 -11.36 -22.36 -4.96
C VAL A 456 -11.99 -21.09 -5.52
N VAL A 457 -11.20 -20.02 -5.56
CA VAL A 457 -11.57 -18.79 -6.26
C VAL A 457 -10.52 -18.48 -7.31
N ALA A 458 -10.91 -18.50 -8.58
CA ALA A 458 -10.03 -18.19 -9.69
C ALA A 458 -10.08 -16.70 -10.06
N SER A 459 -8.93 -16.05 -10.10
CA SER A 459 -8.72 -14.79 -10.81
C SER A 459 -8.40 -15.11 -12.27
N GLY A 460 -9.38 -14.91 -13.14
CA GLY A 460 -9.24 -15.21 -14.56
C GLY A 460 -8.35 -14.19 -15.28
N PHE A 461 -7.82 -14.60 -16.43
CA PHE A 461 -6.99 -13.78 -17.31
C PHE A 461 -7.60 -12.41 -17.62
N GLU A 462 -8.92 -12.35 -17.85
CA GLU A 462 -9.65 -11.13 -18.13
C GLU A 462 -9.62 -10.10 -16.99
N ILE A 463 -9.46 -10.55 -15.74
CA ILE A 463 -9.44 -9.68 -14.56
C ILE A 463 -8.12 -8.92 -14.52
N GLY A 464 -7.00 -9.63 -14.64
CA GLY A 464 -5.67 -9.01 -14.75
C GLY A 464 -5.52 -8.16 -16.01
N GLN A 465 -6.16 -8.54 -17.12
CA GLN A 465 -6.16 -7.75 -18.35
C GLN A 465 -6.90 -6.40 -18.20
N ALA A 466 -8.02 -6.39 -17.48
CA ALA A 466 -8.81 -5.18 -17.25
C ALA A 466 -8.12 -4.19 -16.31
N ILE A 467 -7.29 -4.69 -15.39
CA ILE A 467 -6.63 -3.90 -14.36
C ILE A 467 -5.13 -3.87 -14.65
N LYS A 468 -4.66 -2.74 -15.16
CA LYS A 468 -3.23 -2.52 -15.43
C LYS A 468 -2.58 -1.71 -14.31
N TYR A 469 -1.42 -2.20 -13.84
CA TYR A 469 -0.51 -1.48 -12.98
C TYR A 469 0.17 -0.37 -13.79
N PRO A 470 0.08 0.90 -13.33
CA PRO A 470 0.53 2.02 -14.13
C PRO A 470 2.05 2.22 -14.07
N ALA A 471 2.67 2.45 -15.24
CA ALA A 471 4.09 2.77 -15.37
C ALA A 471 4.50 3.98 -14.51
N THR A 472 3.59 4.94 -14.36
CA THR A 472 3.81 6.15 -13.55
C THR A 472 4.14 5.80 -12.10
N SER A 473 3.49 4.79 -11.53
CA SER A 473 3.80 4.35 -10.16
C SER A 473 5.21 3.77 -10.07
N ILE A 474 5.63 2.93 -11.02
CA ILE A 474 7.00 2.38 -11.07
C ILE A 474 8.05 3.48 -11.09
N VAL A 475 7.82 4.53 -11.90
CA VAL A 475 8.74 5.67 -12.03
C VAL A 475 8.76 6.53 -10.76
N TYR A 476 7.61 6.70 -10.10
CA TYR A 476 7.42 7.77 -9.13
C TYR A 476 7.19 7.33 -7.69
N ASP A 477 6.61 6.18 -7.43
CA ASP A 477 6.29 5.76 -6.07
C ASP A 477 7.39 4.87 -5.46
N PHE A 478 8.28 4.28 -6.27
CA PHE A 478 9.35 3.38 -5.80
C PHE A 478 10.70 4.09 -5.52
N ARG A 479 10.79 5.39 -5.76
CA ARG A 479 12.02 6.20 -5.63
C ARG A 479 12.29 6.68 -4.20
N TYR A 480 11.66 6.05 -3.22
CA TYR A 480 12.02 6.24 -1.80
C TYR A 480 13.35 5.55 -1.43
N VAL A 481 13.94 4.78 -2.35
CA VAL A 481 15.34 4.34 -2.32
C VAL A 481 15.96 4.49 -3.70
N ALA A 482 17.28 4.64 -3.76
CA ALA A 482 18.00 4.73 -5.04
C ALA A 482 17.91 3.43 -5.86
N HIS A 483 17.97 2.29 -5.17
CA HIS A 483 17.91 0.95 -5.75
C HIS A 483 16.77 0.18 -5.13
N HIS A 484 15.73 -0.12 -5.92
CA HIS A 484 14.57 -0.87 -5.47
C HIS A 484 14.43 -2.16 -6.29
N PRO A 485 14.37 -3.35 -5.67
CA PRO A 485 14.44 -4.62 -6.39
C PRO A 485 13.26 -4.84 -7.34
N LEU A 486 12.04 -4.44 -6.94
CA LEU A 486 10.85 -4.54 -7.80
C LEU A 486 10.90 -3.57 -8.98
N ARG A 487 11.27 -2.30 -8.75
CA ARG A 487 11.42 -1.30 -9.81
C ARG A 487 12.50 -1.70 -10.82
N GLU A 488 13.68 -2.08 -10.34
CA GLU A 488 14.78 -2.51 -11.22
C GLU A 488 14.38 -3.73 -12.05
N ALA A 489 13.72 -4.72 -11.43
CA ALA A 489 13.16 -5.85 -12.17
C ALA A 489 12.13 -5.42 -13.23
N TYR A 490 11.23 -4.49 -12.91
CA TYR A 490 10.23 -4.00 -13.84
C TYR A 490 10.83 -3.26 -15.03
N GLU A 491 11.84 -2.43 -14.79
CA GLU A 491 12.62 -1.73 -15.83
C GLU A 491 13.44 -2.73 -16.68
N LEU A 492 13.90 -3.83 -16.09
CA LEU A 492 14.66 -4.88 -16.77
C LEU A 492 13.77 -5.81 -17.58
N TYR A 493 12.53 -6.07 -17.16
CA TYR A 493 11.58 -6.94 -17.86
C TYR A 493 11.32 -6.41 -19.27
N GLN A 494 10.88 -5.15 -19.38
CA GLN A 494 10.57 -4.49 -20.64
C GLN A 494 10.99 -3.01 -20.62
N LYS A 495 11.26 -2.44 -21.79
CA LYS A 495 11.63 -1.03 -21.93
C LYS A 495 10.49 -0.11 -21.49
N MET A 496 10.77 0.73 -20.49
CA MET A 496 9.84 1.74 -19.98
C MET A 496 9.55 2.88 -20.99
N PRO A 497 8.38 3.56 -20.88
CA PRO A 497 7.28 3.25 -19.97
C PRO A 497 6.30 2.22 -20.55
N TYR A 498 5.77 1.33 -19.70
CA TYR A 498 4.66 0.45 -20.04
C TYR A 498 3.85 0.10 -18.79
N ASP A 499 2.53 0.04 -18.95
CA ASP A 499 1.64 -0.51 -17.93
C ASP A 499 1.64 -2.04 -18.07
N ARG A 500 1.48 -2.76 -16.95
CA ARG A 500 1.42 -4.23 -16.95
C ARG A 500 0.11 -4.71 -16.38
N GLU A 501 -0.45 -5.75 -16.99
CA GLU A 501 -1.59 -6.48 -16.45
C GLU A 501 -1.30 -7.01 -15.03
N THR A 502 -2.33 -7.14 -14.19
CA THR A 502 -2.19 -7.48 -12.76
C THR A 502 -2.68 -8.87 -12.42
N TRP A 503 -2.39 -9.85 -13.27
CA TRP A 503 -2.92 -11.21 -13.17
C TRP A 503 -2.67 -11.79 -11.77
N ASP A 504 -1.45 -11.75 -11.28
CA ASP A 504 -1.09 -12.33 -9.99
C ASP A 504 -1.56 -11.51 -8.79
N LEU A 505 -1.42 -10.18 -8.89
CA LEU A 505 -1.74 -9.26 -7.81
C LEU A 505 -3.22 -9.33 -7.42
N THR A 506 -4.11 -9.56 -8.39
CA THR A 506 -5.56 -9.64 -8.14
C THR A 506 -5.93 -10.86 -7.28
N SER A 507 -5.25 -12.00 -7.47
CA SER A 507 -5.42 -13.18 -6.62
C SER A 507 -4.96 -12.91 -5.19
N VAL A 508 -3.80 -12.26 -5.02
CA VAL A 508 -3.29 -11.84 -3.69
C VAL A 508 -4.29 -10.91 -2.98
N LEU A 509 -4.75 -9.87 -3.68
CA LEU A 509 -5.65 -8.89 -3.09
C LEU A 509 -6.97 -9.52 -2.65
N TYR A 510 -7.55 -10.39 -3.48
CA TYR A 510 -8.77 -11.11 -3.12
C TYR A 510 -8.55 -12.02 -1.90
N ALA A 511 -7.46 -12.77 -1.87
CA ALA A 511 -7.16 -13.71 -0.78
C ALA A 511 -7.09 -13.03 0.60
N VAL A 512 -6.57 -11.79 0.65
CA VAL A 512 -6.39 -11.05 1.91
C VAL A 512 -7.59 -10.13 2.21
N ARG A 513 -8.20 -9.53 1.18
CA ARG A 513 -9.31 -8.57 1.33
C ARG A 513 -10.61 -9.00 0.59
N PRO A 514 -11.12 -10.23 0.78
CA PRO A 514 -12.23 -10.76 -0.04
C PRO A 514 -13.55 -10.00 0.14
N ASN A 515 -13.77 -9.43 1.33
CA ASN A 515 -15.02 -8.76 1.70
C ASN A 515 -14.94 -7.23 1.64
N GLN A 516 -13.92 -6.68 0.98
CA GLN A 516 -13.76 -5.23 0.88
C GLN A 516 -14.40 -4.65 -0.39
N GLY A 517 -15.03 -5.46 -1.25
CA GLY A 517 -15.76 -4.99 -2.43
C GLY A 517 -14.88 -4.70 -3.65
N TYR A 518 -13.64 -5.18 -3.66
CA TYR A 518 -12.73 -5.07 -4.80
C TYR A 518 -13.16 -5.91 -6.01
N PHE A 519 -13.78 -7.06 -5.75
CA PHE A 519 -14.20 -8.00 -6.77
C PHE A 519 -15.64 -8.46 -6.50
N GLY A 520 -16.39 -8.70 -7.57
CA GLY A 520 -17.55 -9.58 -7.52
C GLY A 520 -17.14 -11.05 -7.62
N LEU A 521 -18.10 -11.94 -7.38
CA LEU A 521 -17.90 -13.39 -7.51
C LEU A 521 -19.00 -13.98 -8.38
N SER A 522 -18.63 -14.88 -9.29
CA SER A 522 -19.58 -15.72 -10.03
C SER A 522 -20.48 -16.51 -9.09
N GLN A 523 -21.59 -17.05 -9.56
CA GLN A 523 -22.33 -18.08 -8.82
C GLN A 523 -21.42 -19.30 -8.53
N PRO A 524 -21.69 -20.12 -7.49
CA PRO A 524 -20.99 -21.38 -7.27
C PRO A 524 -21.01 -22.31 -8.50
N GLY A 525 -19.95 -23.08 -8.69
CA GLY A 525 -19.84 -23.98 -9.81
C GLY A 525 -18.58 -24.84 -9.80
N LYS A 526 -18.25 -25.35 -10.99
CA LYS A 526 -17.07 -26.16 -11.26
C LYS A 526 -16.30 -25.61 -12.46
N ILE A 527 -15.05 -25.32 -12.20
CA ILE A 527 -14.00 -25.10 -13.20
C ILE A 527 -13.54 -26.46 -13.73
N GLU A 528 -13.52 -26.61 -15.05
CA GLU A 528 -12.97 -27.77 -15.78
C GLU A 528 -12.12 -27.28 -16.95
N VAL A 529 -11.24 -28.12 -17.48
CA VAL A 529 -10.46 -27.80 -18.68
C VAL A 529 -10.88 -28.73 -19.81
N ASP A 530 -11.34 -28.17 -20.92
CA ASP A 530 -11.87 -28.93 -22.04
C ASP A 530 -10.80 -29.58 -22.92
N ASN A 531 -11.23 -30.24 -23.99
CA ASN A 531 -10.33 -30.94 -24.93
C ASN A 531 -9.48 -29.98 -25.79
N HIS A 532 -9.80 -28.68 -25.79
CA HIS A 532 -8.99 -27.63 -26.41
C HIS A 532 -8.04 -26.96 -25.41
N GLU A 533 -7.92 -27.51 -24.20
CA GLU A 533 -7.10 -26.97 -23.11
C GLU A 533 -7.60 -25.60 -22.62
N ILE A 534 -8.86 -25.29 -22.89
CA ILE A 534 -9.50 -24.04 -22.47
C ILE A 534 -10.33 -24.31 -21.22
N THR A 535 -10.20 -23.41 -20.26
CA THR A 535 -10.95 -23.46 -19.01
C THR A 535 -12.43 -23.16 -19.27
N GLN A 536 -13.31 -23.93 -18.64
CA GLN A 536 -14.76 -23.74 -18.67
C GLN A 536 -15.28 -23.63 -17.24
N PHE A 537 -16.22 -22.70 -17.03
CA PHE A 537 -16.96 -22.62 -15.78
C PHE A 537 -18.38 -23.16 -15.99
N LYS A 538 -18.73 -24.19 -15.22
CA LYS A 538 -20.06 -24.79 -15.20
C LYS A 538 -20.75 -24.44 -13.88
N PRO A 539 -21.79 -23.59 -13.89
CA PRO A 539 -22.58 -23.32 -12.70
C PRO A 539 -23.13 -24.60 -12.07
N ALA A 540 -23.03 -24.69 -10.75
CA ALA A 540 -23.55 -25.80 -9.98
C ALA A 540 -23.85 -25.34 -8.56
N GLU A 541 -25.06 -25.57 -8.08
CA GLU A 541 -25.46 -25.22 -6.71
C GLU A 541 -24.53 -25.91 -5.70
N GLY A 542 -24.00 -25.15 -4.74
CA GLY A 542 -23.03 -25.65 -3.77
C GLY A 542 -21.67 -26.05 -4.36
N GLY A 543 -21.39 -25.72 -5.63
CA GLY A 543 -20.12 -26.04 -6.29
C GLY A 543 -18.91 -25.38 -5.58
N PRO A 544 -17.76 -26.06 -5.53
CA PRO A 544 -16.61 -25.61 -4.74
C PRO A 544 -15.86 -24.44 -5.38
N HIS A 545 -16.12 -24.12 -6.65
CA HIS A 545 -15.36 -23.11 -7.40
C HIS A 545 -16.20 -21.86 -7.66
N ARG A 546 -15.53 -20.72 -7.61
CA ARG A 546 -16.03 -19.43 -8.11
C ARG A 546 -14.91 -18.76 -8.90
N HIS A 547 -15.26 -17.76 -9.71
CA HIS A 547 -14.26 -16.89 -10.32
C HIS A 547 -14.59 -15.42 -10.05
N LEU A 548 -13.56 -14.58 -10.08
CA LEU A 548 -13.69 -13.15 -9.88
C LEU A 548 -14.42 -12.50 -11.05
N THR A 549 -15.10 -11.39 -10.77
CA THR A 549 -15.66 -10.46 -11.76
C THR A 549 -15.35 -9.03 -11.34
N VAL A 550 -15.29 -8.10 -12.29
CA VAL A 550 -15.07 -6.68 -12.00
C VAL A 550 -16.02 -5.78 -12.77
N THR A 551 -16.43 -4.69 -12.11
CA THR A 551 -17.12 -3.54 -12.69
C THR A 551 -16.14 -2.40 -13.04
N PRO A 552 -16.51 -1.41 -13.87
CA PRO A 552 -15.65 -0.26 -14.15
C PRO A 552 -15.16 0.47 -12.90
N GLU A 553 -16.02 0.63 -11.89
CA GLU A 553 -15.68 1.27 -10.62
C GLU A 553 -14.68 0.43 -9.81
N GLN A 554 -14.89 -0.89 -9.78
CA GLN A 554 -13.97 -1.83 -9.15
C GLN A 554 -12.59 -1.84 -9.82
N ILE A 555 -12.52 -1.71 -11.15
CA ILE A 555 -11.24 -1.67 -11.86
C ILE A 555 -10.37 -0.51 -11.35
N VAL A 556 -10.94 0.69 -11.22
CA VAL A 556 -10.21 1.86 -10.71
C VAL A 556 -9.80 1.63 -9.26
N ARG A 557 -10.74 1.16 -8.44
CA ARG A 557 -10.50 0.93 -7.02
C ARG A 557 -9.40 -0.12 -6.75
N VAL A 558 -9.42 -1.22 -7.50
CA VAL A 558 -8.39 -2.27 -7.41
C VAL A 558 -7.05 -1.71 -7.85
N ARG A 559 -6.99 -0.99 -8.97
CA ARG A 559 -5.74 -0.37 -9.44
C ARG A 559 -5.11 0.51 -8.37
N GLU A 560 -5.89 1.40 -7.76
CA GLU A 560 -5.39 2.29 -6.70
C GLU A 560 -4.89 1.51 -5.47
N ALA A 561 -5.62 0.47 -5.05
CA ALA A 561 -5.19 -0.38 -3.94
C ALA A 561 -3.86 -1.10 -4.26
N LEU A 562 -3.73 -1.67 -5.47
CA LEU A 562 -2.52 -2.35 -5.90
C LEU A 562 -1.33 -1.40 -5.99
N VAL A 563 -1.51 -0.19 -6.52
CA VAL A 563 -0.47 0.86 -6.54
C VAL A 563 0.02 1.16 -5.13
N GLN A 564 -0.89 1.42 -4.20
CA GLN A 564 -0.53 1.73 -2.82
C GLN A 564 0.16 0.59 -2.08
N LEU A 565 -0.23 -0.66 -2.37
CA LEU A 565 0.33 -1.83 -1.69
C LEU A 565 1.70 -2.20 -2.25
N ALA A 566 1.85 -2.22 -3.58
CA ALA A 566 3.12 -2.61 -4.22
C ALA A 566 4.22 -1.55 -4.03
N SER A 567 3.86 -0.27 -4.05
CA SER A 567 4.81 0.83 -3.89
C SER A 567 5.07 1.23 -2.43
N GLN A 568 4.45 0.55 -1.47
CA GLN A 568 4.65 0.87 -0.06
C GLN A 568 6.12 0.67 0.34
N PRO A 569 6.75 1.62 1.06
CA PRO A 569 8.07 1.38 1.61
C PRO A 569 8.06 0.23 2.64
N PRO A 570 9.19 -0.45 2.87
CA PRO A 570 9.30 -1.45 3.94
C PRO A 570 8.78 -0.90 5.27
N GLY A 571 7.88 -1.66 5.89
CA GLY A 571 7.43 -1.38 7.26
C GLY A 571 8.58 -1.46 8.27
N PRO A 572 8.45 -0.81 9.44
CA PRO A 572 9.50 -0.71 10.45
C PRO A 572 9.76 -1.96 11.28
#